data_AF-A0A7K3PQS6-F1
#
_entry.id   AF-A0A7K3PQS6-F1
#
_cell.length_a   1.000
_cell.length_b   1.000
_cell.length_c   1.000
_cell.angle_alpha   90.00
_cell.angle_beta   90.00
_cell.angle_gamma   90.00
#
_symmetry.space_group_name_H-M   'P 1'
#
loop_
_entity.id
_entity.type
_entity.pdbx_description
1 polymer ?
#
loop_
_entity_poly.entity_id
_entity_poly.type
_entity_poly.pdbx_seq_one_letter_code
_entity_poly.pdbx_strand_id
1 'polypeptide(L)'
;MNEPSSLPGDPCELHLRIVYDDELWDTPQADTLERWSVSVLHRRRSHDAVPDASAGGDCAAADCPSCTTDATVGSMTFYRVHLDRGRNAYWAMEEESEELYETAQALLDPETGSFTSEASERLDYVGSALLVMDRVTLDSAWRGYGLAAVLGSEVIHRLMAGCRAVACSPGVSDLSSQALRDRAEWDRVNAKIVRGWESLGFRLYRDNVYLLSPASQDLEEQRSNLRRHLAELGASWRAQTS
;
A
#
# COMPACT_ATOMS: atom_id res chain seq x y z
N MET A 1 5.94 29.30 -4.05
CA MET A 1 7.17 29.10 -3.26
C MET A 1 6.70 28.32 -2.05
N ASN A 2 6.73 26.99 -2.15
CA ASN A 2 6.15 26.14 -1.10
C ASN A 2 7.27 25.86 -0.10
N GLU A 3 7.06 26.26 1.14
CA GLU A 3 7.91 25.86 2.26
C GLU A 3 8.12 24.34 2.19
N PRO A 4 9.33 23.82 2.51
CA PRO A 4 9.51 22.39 2.66
C PRO A 4 8.62 21.96 3.82
N SER A 5 7.45 21.42 3.48
CA SER A 5 6.59 20.69 4.43
C SER A 5 7.52 19.77 5.21
N SER A 6 7.60 19.97 6.52
CA SER A 6 8.30 19.05 7.42
C SER A 6 7.36 17.89 7.72
N LEU A 7 7.90 16.69 7.89
CA LEU A 7 7.11 15.54 8.33
C LEU A 7 6.49 15.85 9.71
N PRO A 8 5.21 15.50 9.93
CA PRO A 8 4.51 15.81 11.18
C PRO A 8 4.97 14.95 12.38
N GLY A 9 5.85 13.97 12.16
CA GLY A 9 6.42 13.07 13.17
C GLY A 9 7.58 12.24 12.59
N ASP A 10 8.26 11.46 13.43
CA ASP A 10 9.32 10.55 12.97
C ASP A 10 8.71 9.46 12.06
N PRO A 11 9.06 9.39 10.77
CA PRO A 11 8.54 8.36 9.89
C PRO A 11 8.96 6.94 10.29
N CYS A 12 9.99 6.77 11.13
CA CYS A 12 10.40 5.46 11.67
C CYS A 12 9.41 4.89 12.70
N GLU A 13 8.55 5.73 13.29
CA GLU A 13 7.50 5.32 14.24
C GLU A 13 6.20 4.86 13.52
N LEU A 14 6.21 4.89 12.18
CA LEU A 14 5.13 4.35 11.37
C LEU A 14 5.16 2.82 11.41
N HIS A 15 4.01 2.22 11.67
CA HIS A 15 3.83 0.78 11.66
C HIS A 15 2.50 0.38 11.06
N LEU A 16 2.42 -0.88 10.63
CA LEU A 16 1.30 -1.43 9.90
C LEU A 16 0.47 -2.34 10.79
N ARG A 17 -0.85 -2.15 10.77
CA ARG A 17 -1.81 -3.13 11.29
C ARG A 17 -2.54 -3.74 10.11
N ILE A 18 -2.31 -5.03 9.86
CA ILE A 18 -2.88 -5.77 8.74
C ILE A 18 -3.97 -6.68 9.29
N VAL A 19 -5.18 -6.57 8.76
CA VAL A 19 -6.35 -7.32 9.21
C VAL A 19 -6.97 -8.01 7.99
N TYR A 20 -7.26 -9.30 8.13
CA TYR A 20 -8.13 -10.01 7.19
C TYR A 20 -9.56 -9.56 7.41
N ASP A 21 -10.20 -9.11 6.35
CA ASP A 21 -11.54 -8.58 6.36
C ASP A 21 -12.50 -9.64 5.82
N ASP A 22 -13.22 -10.28 6.73
CA ASP A 22 -14.16 -11.36 6.40
C ASP A 22 -15.53 -10.82 5.97
N GLU A 23 -15.67 -9.53 5.64
CA GLU A 23 -16.93 -8.92 5.17
C GLU A 23 -17.52 -9.61 3.93
N LEU A 24 -16.73 -10.39 3.18
CA LEU A 24 -17.18 -11.15 2.02
C LEU A 24 -17.79 -12.52 2.38
N TRP A 25 -17.86 -12.91 3.65
CA TRP A 25 -18.26 -14.26 4.07
C TRP A 25 -19.65 -14.72 3.58
N ASP A 26 -20.58 -13.79 3.35
CA ASP A 26 -21.93 -14.06 2.89
C ASP A 26 -22.11 -13.87 1.38
N THR A 27 -21.03 -13.51 0.67
CA THR A 27 -21.07 -13.27 -0.77
C THR A 27 -20.68 -14.52 -1.56
N PRO A 28 -21.19 -14.68 -2.80
CA PRO A 28 -20.78 -15.80 -3.67
C PRO A 28 -19.28 -15.82 -4.02
N GLN A 29 -18.55 -14.73 -3.75
CA GLN A 29 -17.13 -14.56 -4.08
C GLN A 29 -16.21 -14.85 -2.89
N ALA A 30 -16.73 -15.17 -1.69
CA ALA A 30 -15.94 -15.40 -0.47
C ALA A 30 -14.76 -16.38 -0.64
N ASP A 31 -14.97 -17.43 -1.43
CA ASP A 31 -13.93 -18.44 -1.70
C ASP A 31 -12.87 -17.98 -2.72
N THR A 32 -13.21 -16.97 -3.54
CA THR A 32 -12.38 -16.42 -4.62
C THR A 32 -11.62 -15.17 -4.17
N LEU A 33 -12.21 -14.31 -3.34
CA LEU A 33 -11.65 -13.03 -2.93
C LEU A 33 -11.39 -12.99 -1.42
N GLU A 34 -10.15 -12.74 -1.03
CA GLU A 34 -9.78 -12.39 0.35
C GLU A 34 -9.43 -10.91 0.41
N ARG A 35 -10.22 -10.12 1.14
CA ARG A 35 -9.93 -8.71 1.38
C ARG A 35 -9.02 -8.51 2.59
N TRP A 36 -8.05 -7.62 2.46
CA TRP A 36 -7.10 -7.27 3.50
C TRP A 36 -7.11 -5.76 3.71
N SER A 37 -7.52 -5.37 4.90
CA SER A 37 -7.59 -3.97 5.34
C SER A 37 -6.33 -3.65 6.16
N VAL A 38 -5.58 -2.63 5.73
CA VAL A 38 -4.34 -2.21 6.38
C VAL A 38 -4.47 -0.80 6.91
N SER A 39 -4.17 -0.61 8.19
CA SER A 39 -4.04 0.72 8.80
C SER A 39 -2.57 1.09 8.93
N VAL A 40 -2.23 2.32 8.51
CA VAL A 40 -0.92 2.93 8.76
C VAL A 40 -1.05 3.74 10.05
N LEU A 41 -0.29 3.36 11.06
CA LEU A 41 -0.35 3.94 12.40
C LEU A 41 0.94 4.67 12.70
N HIS A 42 0.84 5.86 13.28
CA HIS A 42 1.98 6.59 13.82
C HIS A 42 1.91 6.55 15.35
N ARG A 43 2.96 6.01 15.98
CA ARG A 43 3.08 6.00 17.43
C ARG A 43 3.42 7.40 17.93
N ARG A 44 2.64 7.92 18.88
CA ARG A 44 2.87 9.21 19.55
C ARG A 44 3.05 9.00 21.04
N ARG A 45 3.85 9.84 21.69
CA ARG A 45 3.89 9.91 23.15
C ARG A 45 2.85 10.91 23.67
N SER A 46 2.10 10.51 24.68
CA SER A 46 1.00 11.31 25.26
C SER A 46 1.47 12.56 26.02
N HIS A 47 2.77 12.74 26.25
CA HIS A 47 3.33 13.85 27.02
C HIS A 47 3.69 15.11 26.21
N ASP A 48 3.50 15.11 24.89
CA ASP A 48 3.75 16.29 24.06
C ASP A 48 2.63 17.36 24.15
N ALA A 49 1.58 17.12 24.95
CA ALA A 49 0.51 18.07 25.23
C ALA A 49 0.60 18.62 26.65
N VAL A 50 1.31 19.76 26.78
CA VAL A 50 1.33 20.69 27.93
C VAL A 50 1.92 20.12 29.24
N PRO A 51 2.92 20.80 29.85
CA PRO A 51 3.37 20.43 31.20
C PRO A 51 2.32 20.88 32.21
N ASP A 52 1.28 20.08 32.42
CA ASP A 52 0.44 20.25 33.60
C ASP A 52 1.17 19.63 34.79
N ALA A 53 1.64 20.50 35.68
CA ALA A 53 2.50 20.18 36.80
C ALA A 53 1.73 19.43 37.89
N SER A 54 1.40 18.14 37.70
CA SER A 54 1.00 17.22 38.78
C SER A 54 0.69 15.78 38.31
N ALA A 55 1.59 15.15 37.56
CA ALA A 55 1.60 13.68 37.47
C ALA A 55 3.06 13.17 37.43
N GLY A 56 3.60 12.88 38.61
CA GLY A 56 4.91 12.25 38.79
C GLY A 56 4.90 10.78 38.37
N GLY A 57 4.78 10.54 37.07
CA GLY A 57 5.00 9.24 36.44
C GLY A 57 5.99 9.42 35.30
N ASP A 58 7.25 9.62 35.65
CA ASP A 58 8.34 9.75 34.68
C ASP A 58 8.54 8.37 34.03
N CYS A 59 7.84 8.14 32.92
CA CYS A 59 7.94 6.90 32.16
C CYS A 59 9.23 6.98 31.34
N ALA A 60 10.38 6.77 31.98
CA ALA A 60 11.69 6.83 31.33
C ALA A 60 11.90 5.73 30.27
N ALA A 61 11.02 4.73 30.22
CA ALA A 61 11.07 3.65 29.23
C ALA A 61 10.55 4.14 27.88
N ALA A 62 11.35 3.95 26.83
CA ALA A 62 11.03 4.42 25.49
C ALA A 62 9.74 3.82 24.90
N ASP A 63 9.32 2.65 25.39
CA ASP A 63 8.18 1.87 24.94
C ASP A 63 7.11 1.69 26.04
N CYS A 64 6.94 2.65 26.94
CA CYS A 64 5.94 2.53 28.00
C CYS A 64 4.51 2.51 27.41
N PRO A 65 3.76 1.37 27.47
CA PRO A 65 2.46 1.24 26.81
C PRO A 65 1.41 2.20 27.35
N SER A 66 1.60 2.72 28.57
CA SER A 66 0.67 3.66 29.21
C SER A 66 0.82 5.10 28.74
N CYS A 67 1.89 5.45 28.01
CA CYS A 67 2.12 6.80 27.48
C CYS A 67 2.33 6.85 25.96
N THR A 68 2.06 5.75 25.25
CA THR A 68 2.08 5.69 23.79
C THR A 68 0.69 5.52 23.23
N THR A 69 0.28 6.38 22.30
CA THR A 69 -0.99 6.28 21.58
C THR A 69 -0.72 6.17 20.08
N ASP A 70 -1.50 5.31 19.40
CA ASP A 70 -1.43 5.17 17.95
C ASP A 70 -2.46 6.08 17.29
N ALA A 71 -2.00 6.91 16.35
CA ALA A 71 -2.87 7.67 15.46
C ALA A 71 -2.87 7.04 14.07
N THR A 72 -4.04 6.78 13.49
CA THR A 72 -4.14 6.36 12.09
C THR A 72 -3.79 7.54 11.19
N VAL A 73 -2.83 7.34 10.29
CA VAL A 73 -2.33 8.35 9.35
C VAL A 73 -2.44 7.91 7.89
N GLY A 74 -3.17 6.83 7.64
CA GLY A 74 -3.41 6.29 6.31
C GLY A 74 -3.98 4.88 6.34
N SER A 75 -4.33 4.38 5.16
CA SER A 75 -4.86 3.04 4.98
C SER A 75 -4.46 2.46 3.63
N MET A 76 -4.48 1.13 3.54
CA MET A 76 -4.33 0.41 2.28
C MET A 76 -5.34 -0.73 2.19
N THR A 77 -5.78 -1.04 0.98
CA THR A 77 -6.66 -2.17 0.68
C THR A 77 -5.95 -3.09 -0.30
N PHE A 78 -5.94 -4.38 0.03
CA PHE A 78 -5.43 -5.43 -0.84
C PHE A 78 -6.48 -6.52 -1.01
N TYR A 79 -6.51 -7.13 -2.19
CA TYR A 79 -7.31 -8.33 -2.47
C TYR A 79 -6.39 -9.46 -2.89
N ARG A 80 -6.48 -10.61 -2.23
CA ARG A 80 -5.95 -11.84 -2.79
C ARG A 80 -7.06 -12.54 -3.55
N VAL A 81 -6.84 -12.70 -4.85
CA VAL A 81 -7.74 -13.34 -5.79
C VAL A 81 -7.23 -14.75 -6.06
N HIS A 82 -8.00 -15.76 -5.66
CA HIS A 82 -7.69 -17.15 -5.92
C HIS A 82 -8.21 -17.54 -7.30
N LEU A 83 -7.31 -18.00 -8.16
CA LEU A 83 -7.66 -18.38 -9.54
C LEU A 83 -7.98 -19.87 -9.68
N ASP A 84 -7.73 -20.66 -8.64
CA ASP A 84 -7.83 -22.12 -8.60
C ASP A 84 -9.01 -22.65 -7.78
N ARG A 85 -9.80 -21.76 -7.17
CA ARG A 85 -10.95 -22.12 -6.33
C ARG A 85 -12.05 -21.05 -6.37
N GLY A 86 -13.22 -21.44 -5.88
CA GLY A 86 -14.40 -20.58 -5.85
C GLY A 86 -15.02 -20.36 -7.23
N ARG A 87 -15.57 -19.18 -7.46
CA ARG A 87 -16.10 -18.73 -8.75
C ARG A 87 -14.98 -18.29 -9.69
N ASN A 88 -15.35 -18.11 -10.96
CA ASN A 88 -14.47 -17.50 -11.95
C ASN A 88 -14.05 -16.10 -11.47
N ALA A 89 -12.74 -15.90 -11.34
CA ALA A 89 -12.14 -14.71 -10.74
C ALA A 89 -12.39 -13.42 -11.54
N TYR A 90 -12.54 -13.51 -12.86
CA TYR A 90 -12.87 -12.35 -13.69
C TYR A 90 -14.20 -11.73 -13.26
N TRP A 91 -15.23 -12.56 -13.14
CA TRP A 91 -16.57 -12.13 -12.73
C TRP A 91 -16.62 -11.74 -11.25
N ALA A 92 -15.87 -12.44 -10.39
CA ALA A 92 -15.78 -12.06 -8.98
C ALA A 92 -15.18 -10.66 -8.79
N MET A 93 -14.13 -10.32 -9.54
CA MET A 93 -13.50 -9.00 -9.51
C MET A 93 -14.40 -7.90 -10.10
N GLU A 94 -15.13 -8.19 -11.18
CA GLU A 94 -16.13 -7.26 -11.75
C GLU A 94 -17.22 -6.90 -10.74
N GLU A 95 -17.75 -7.89 -10.04
CA GLU A 95 -18.85 -7.72 -9.10
C GLU A 95 -18.43 -6.94 -7.82
N GLU A 96 -17.14 -6.96 -7.46
CA GLU A 96 -16.63 -6.32 -6.24
C GLU A 96 -16.31 -4.82 -6.42
N SER A 97 -15.50 -4.45 -7.42
CA SER A 97 -15.17 -3.03 -7.68
C SER A 97 -14.72 -2.76 -9.12
N GLU A 98 -14.84 -1.50 -9.54
CA GLU A 98 -14.38 -1.05 -10.86
C GLU A 98 -12.85 -1.15 -10.97
N GLU A 99 -12.11 -0.81 -9.91
CA GLU A 99 -10.64 -0.90 -9.90
C GLU A 99 -10.12 -2.35 -9.98
N LEU A 100 -10.82 -3.30 -9.33
CA LEU A 100 -10.53 -4.72 -9.51
C LEU A 100 -10.90 -5.16 -10.93
N TYR A 101 -12.01 -4.68 -11.47
CA TYR A 101 -12.42 -5.03 -12.83
C TYR A 101 -11.40 -4.60 -13.89
N GLU A 102 -10.85 -3.39 -13.79
CA GLU A 102 -9.76 -2.92 -14.67
C GLU A 102 -8.57 -3.91 -14.66
N THR A 103 -8.21 -4.39 -13.48
CA THR A 103 -7.14 -5.37 -13.31
C THR A 103 -7.51 -6.72 -13.94
N ALA A 104 -8.75 -7.17 -13.77
CA ALA A 104 -9.25 -8.40 -14.36
C ALA A 104 -9.25 -8.34 -15.89
N GLN A 105 -9.69 -7.23 -16.49
CA GLN A 105 -9.68 -7.02 -17.94
C GLN A 105 -8.29 -7.09 -18.55
N ALA A 106 -7.27 -6.61 -17.82
CA ALA A 106 -5.89 -6.67 -18.31
C ALA A 106 -5.31 -8.08 -18.21
N LEU A 107 -5.60 -8.82 -17.14
CA LEU A 107 -4.83 -10.02 -16.75
C LEU A 107 -5.55 -11.34 -16.96
N LEU A 108 -6.88 -11.36 -16.83
CA LEU A 108 -7.67 -12.59 -16.74
C LEU A 108 -8.49 -12.82 -18.00
N ASP A 109 -8.63 -14.10 -18.35
CA ASP A 109 -9.50 -14.56 -19.41
C ASP A 109 -10.95 -14.69 -18.86
N PRO A 110 -11.96 -14.04 -19.48
CA PRO A 110 -13.33 -14.04 -18.97
C PRO A 110 -14.00 -15.43 -18.95
N GLU A 111 -13.61 -16.32 -19.87
CA GLU A 111 -14.21 -17.65 -19.98
C GLU A 111 -13.69 -18.57 -18.87
N THR A 112 -12.38 -18.49 -18.58
CA THR A 112 -11.70 -19.40 -17.65
C THR A 112 -11.52 -18.83 -16.25
N GLY A 113 -11.49 -17.50 -16.09
CA GLY A 113 -11.15 -16.83 -14.84
C GLY A 113 -9.68 -16.97 -14.43
N SER A 114 -8.84 -17.50 -15.31
CA SER A 114 -7.39 -17.67 -15.11
C SER A 114 -6.62 -16.57 -15.83
N PHE A 115 -5.31 -16.47 -15.59
CA PHE A 115 -4.44 -15.58 -16.37
C PHE A 115 -4.56 -15.86 -17.87
N THR A 116 -4.63 -14.81 -18.68
CA THR A 116 -4.48 -14.91 -20.13
C THR A 116 -3.13 -15.54 -20.50
N SER A 117 -3.03 -16.16 -21.68
CA SER A 117 -1.77 -16.73 -22.17
C SER A 117 -0.63 -15.70 -22.17
N GLU A 118 -0.91 -14.47 -22.62
CA GLU A 118 0.07 -13.38 -22.65
C GLU A 118 0.54 -12.98 -21.24
N ALA A 119 -0.36 -12.88 -20.27
CA ALA A 119 0.02 -12.58 -18.88
C ALA A 119 0.84 -13.74 -18.31
N SER A 120 0.41 -14.97 -18.54
CA SER A 120 1.07 -16.18 -18.05
C SER A 120 2.50 -16.34 -18.60
N GLU A 121 2.76 -15.94 -19.85
CA GLU A 121 4.11 -15.98 -20.45
C GLU A 121 5.10 -15.01 -19.80
N ARG A 122 4.61 -13.91 -19.21
CA ARG A 122 5.45 -12.90 -18.52
C ARG A 122 5.65 -13.19 -17.04
N LEU A 123 4.94 -14.18 -16.50
CA LEU A 123 4.92 -14.49 -15.07
C LEU A 123 5.54 -15.85 -14.81
N ASP A 124 6.45 -15.92 -13.83
CA ASP A 124 6.99 -17.17 -13.35
C ASP A 124 5.88 -18.13 -12.90
N TYR A 125 6.07 -19.42 -13.08
CA TYR A 125 5.08 -20.44 -12.70
C TYR A 125 5.22 -20.80 -11.22
N VAL A 126 5.03 -19.80 -10.34
CA VAL A 126 5.10 -19.93 -8.88
C VAL A 126 3.81 -19.38 -8.28
N GLY A 127 3.15 -20.14 -7.41
CA GLY A 127 1.86 -19.72 -6.83
C GLY A 127 0.68 -19.81 -7.80
N SER A 128 -0.52 -19.62 -7.28
CA SER A 128 -1.78 -19.68 -8.05
C SER A 128 -2.65 -18.42 -7.92
N ALA A 129 -2.43 -17.62 -6.87
CA ALA A 129 -3.23 -16.44 -6.60
C ALA A 129 -2.68 -15.17 -7.28
N LEU A 130 -3.54 -14.16 -7.42
CA LEU A 130 -3.19 -12.79 -7.79
C LEU A 130 -3.36 -11.89 -6.55
N LEU A 131 -2.36 -11.11 -6.18
CA LEU A 131 -2.50 -10.07 -5.16
C LEU A 131 -2.74 -8.73 -5.86
N VAL A 132 -3.89 -8.10 -5.63
CA VAL A 132 -4.18 -6.76 -6.15
C VAL A 132 -4.02 -5.75 -5.02
N MET A 133 -3.15 -4.77 -5.22
CA MET A 133 -3.08 -3.57 -4.39
C MET A 133 -4.08 -2.56 -4.95
N ASP A 134 -5.24 -2.50 -4.32
CA ASP A 134 -6.42 -1.78 -4.80
C ASP A 134 -6.33 -0.28 -4.46
N ARG A 135 -6.10 0.04 -3.19
CA ARG A 135 -6.12 1.43 -2.73
C ARG A 135 -5.01 1.70 -1.72
N VAL A 136 -4.36 2.86 -1.85
CA VAL A 136 -3.36 3.34 -0.90
C VAL A 136 -3.61 4.80 -0.60
N THR A 137 -3.84 5.11 0.67
CA THR A 137 -4.04 6.47 1.15
C THR A 137 -3.12 6.77 2.32
N LEU A 138 -2.61 8.00 2.34
CA LEU A 138 -1.92 8.58 3.48
C LEU A 138 -2.54 9.94 3.76
N ASP A 139 -2.49 10.40 5.00
CA ASP A 139 -2.84 11.77 5.34
C ASP A 139 -1.94 12.75 4.59
N SER A 140 -2.50 13.90 4.20
CA SER A 140 -1.80 14.88 3.34
C SER A 140 -0.43 15.31 3.88
N ALA A 141 -0.29 15.44 5.21
CA ALA A 141 0.96 15.80 5.87
C ALA A 141 2.06 14.73 5.74
N TRP A 142 1.71 13.48 5.44
CA TRP A 142 2.65 12.36 5.24
C TRP A 142 2.91 12.05 3.75
N ARG A 143 2.25 12.75 2.83
CA ARG A 143 2.41 12.53 1.38
C ARG A 143 3.67 13.21 0.84
N GLY A 144 4.19 12.70 -0.27
CA GLY A 144 5.30 13.33 -1.01
C GLY A 144 6.71 12.90 -0.62
N TYR A 145 6.87 12.10 0.44
CA TYR A 145 8.17 11.59 0.91
C TYR A 145 8.50 10.15 0.47
N GLY A 146 7.63 9.53 -0.35
CA GLY A 146 7.78 8.14 -0.80
C GLY A 146 7.30 7.08 0.19
N LEU A 147 6.70 7.47 1.32
CA LEU A 147 6.26 6.56 2.38
C LEU A 147 5.26 5.50 1.91
N ALA A 148 4.37 5.84 0.97
CA ALA A 148 3.41 4.88 0.41
C ALA A 148 4.10 3.68 -0.25
N ALA A 149 5.19 3.90 -0.97
CA ALA A 149 5.95 2.83 -1.61
C ALA A 149 6.67 1.95 -0.58
N VAL A 150 7.27 2.57 0.45
CA VAL A 150 7.93 1.85 1.55
C VAL A 150 6.91 0.98 2.29
N LEU A 151 5.81 1.57 2.77
CA LEU A 151 4.77 0.87 3.50
C LEU A 151 4.07 -0.20 2.65
N GLY A 152 3.79 0.11 1.37
CA GLY A 152 3.21 -0.84 0.42
C GLY A 152 4.13 -2.05 0.19
N SER A 153 5.44 -1.84 0.08
CA SER A 153 6.42 -2.94 -0.03
C SER A 153 6.38 -3.89 1.16
N GLU A 154 6.17 -3.34 2.36
CA GLU A 154 6.10 -4.10 3.60
C GLU A 154 4.80 -4.90 3.71
N VAL A 155 3.69 -4.39 3.18
CA VAL A 155 2.43 -5.15 3.10
C VAL A 155 2.55 -6.24 2.04
N ILE A 156 3.01 -5.91 0.83
CA ILE A 156 3.17 -6.86 -0.28
C ILE A 156 4.01 -8.03 0.17
N HIS A 157 5.16 -7.79 0.81
CA HIS A 157 6.01 -8.88 1.26
C HIS A 157 5.33 -9.84 2.24
N ARG A 158 4.42 -9.34 3.09
CA ARG A 158 3.66 -10.16 4.04
C ARG A 158 2.53 -10.93 3.39
N LEU A 159 1.92 -10.38 2.33
CA LEU A 159 0.72 -10.94 1.70
C LEU A 159 1.01 -11.73 0.41
N MET A 160 2.15 -11.55 -0.24
CA MET A 160 2.44 -12.14 -1.56
C MET A 160 2.71 -13.65 -1.55
N ALA A 161 2.83 -14.28 -0.38
CA ALA A 161 3.04 -15.73 -0.29
C ALA A 161 1.87 -16.47 -0.96
N GLY A 162 2.20 -17.39 -1.89
CA GLY A 162 1.21 -18.15 -2.68
C GLY A 162 0.69 -17.41 -3.92
N CYS A 163 1.07 -16.13 -4.11
CA CYS A 163 0.71 -15.36 -5.29
C CYS A 163 1.70 -15.57 -6.43
N ARG A 164 1.18 -15.61 -7.65
CA ARG A 164 1.93 -15.65 -8.90
C ARG A 164 2.27 -14.26 -9.43
N ALA A 165 1.43 -13.28 -9.12
CA ALA A 165 1.64 -11.90 -9.47
C ALA A 165 1.11 -10.99 -8.38
N VAL A 166 1.69 -9.79 -8.31
CA VAL A 166 1.08 -8.64 -7.64
C VAL A 166 0.73 -7.63 -8.73
N ALA A 167 -0.49 -7.09 -8.69
CA ALA A 167 -0.97 -6.09 -9.63
C ALA A 167 -1.42 -4.82 -8.92
N CYS A 168 -1.32 -3.69 -9.61
CA CYS A 168 -1.96 -2.44 -9.21
C CYS A 168 -2.28 -1.57 -10.44
N SER A 169 -3.30 -0.72 -10.31
CA SER A 169 -3.62 0.35 -11.26
C SER A 169 -3.30 1.68 -10.58
N PRO A 170 -2.07 2.21 -10.69
CA PRO A 170 -1.69 3.43 -9.99
C PRO A 170 -2.45 4.63 -10.57
N GLY A 171 -3.04 5.41 -9.68
CA GLY A 171 -3.79 6.61 -10.03
C GLY A 171 -4.16 7.44 -8.81
N VAL A 172 -4.67 8.64 -9.05
CA VAL A 172 -5.23 9.48 -7.98
C VAL A 172 -6.67 9.06 -7.73
N SER A 173 -6.93 8.28 -6.68
CA SER A 173 -8.28 7.81 -6.32
C SER A 173 -9.09 8.83 -5.50
N ASP A 174 -8.43 9.79 -4.83
CA ASP A 174 -9.10 10.79 -3.99
C ASP A 174 -9.26 12.13 -4.73
N LEU A 175 -10.45 12.29 -5.31
CA LEU A 175 -10.91 13.49 -6.05
C LEU A 175 -11.50 14.57 -5.12
N SER A 176 -11.49 14.39 -3.80
CA SER A 176 -12.12 15.34 -2.86
C SER A 176 -11.39 16.69 -2.75
N SER A 177 -10.16 16.76 -3.25
CA SER A 177 -9.43 18.02 -3.33
C SER A 177 -9.76 18.72 -4.65
N GLN A 178 -10.59 19.77 -4.59
CA GLN A 178 -10.76 20.79 -5.64
C GLN A 178 -9.44 21.44 -6.15
N ALA A 179 -8.28 20.96 -5.70
CA ALA A 179 -6.94 21.47 -5.96
C ALA A 179 -6.38 21.06 -7.34
N LEU A 180 -6.71 19.87 -7.88
CA LEU A 180 -6.13 19.40 -9.15
C LEU A 180 -7.06 19.70 -10.34
N ARG A 181 -7.35 20.98 -10.59
CA ARG A 181 -8.06 21.39 -11.82
C ARG A 181 -7.16 21.44 -13.05
N ASP A 182 -5.84 21.50 -12.85
CA ASP A 182 -4.86 21.54 -13.93
C ASP A 182 -4.41 20.12 -14.32
N ARG A 183 -4.63 19.78 -15.60
CA ARG A 183 -4.19 18.50 -16.18
C ARG A 183 -2.66 18.33 -16.08
N ALA A 184 -1.89 19.40 -16.19
CA ALA A 184 -0.44 19.31 -16.07
C ALA A 184 0.02 19.00 -14.64
N GLU A 185 -0.69 19.49 -13.63
CA GLU A 185 -0.43 19.14 -12.22
C GLU A 185 -0.84 17.70 -11.95
N TRP A 186 -1.98 17.27 -12.50
CA TRP A 186 -2.44 15.89 -12.44
C TRP A 186 -1.42 14.92 -13.04
N ASP A 187 -0.92 15.18 -14.25
CA ASP A 187 0.09 14.36 -14.92
C ASP A 187 1.38 14.27 -14.09
N ARG A 188 1.79 15.39 -13.48
CA ARG A 188 2.98 15.43 -12.62
C ARG A 188 2.82 14.60 -11.35
N VAL A 189 1.65 14.65 -10.71
CA VAL A 189 1.35 13.86 -9.51
C VAL A 189 1.28 12.38 -9.89
N ASN A 190 0.56 12.04 -10.95
CA ASN A 190 0.44 10.66 -11.40
C ASN A 190 1.81 10.07 -11.77
N ALA A 191 2.65 10.82 -12.48
CA ALA A 191 4.02 10.39 -12.79
C ALA A 191 4.89 10.18 -11.53
N LYS A 192 4.64 10.90 -10.43
CA LYS A 192 5.33 10.64 -9.15
C LYS A 192 4.83 9.36 -8.50
N ILE A 193 3.53 9.09 -8.54
CA ILE A 193 2.93 7.85 -8.02
C ILE A 193 3.50 6.65 -8.78
N VAL A 194 3.44 6.69 -10.11
CA VAL A 194 4.00 5.64 -10.99
C VAL A 194 5.46 5.37 -10.67
N ARG A 195 6.31 6.42 -10.61
CA ARG A 195 7.74 6.25 -10.25
C ARG A 195 7.95 5.62 -8.89
N GLY A 196 7.07 5.90 -7.92
CA GLY A 196 7.12 5.29 -6.60
C GLY A 196 6.92 3.77 -6.68
N TRP A 197 5.95 3.31 -7.47
CA TRP A 197 5.71 1.88 -7.66
C TRP A 197 6.76 1.21 -8.53
N GLU A 198 7.24 1.87 -9.58
CA GLU A 198 8.34 1.36 -10.40
C GLU A 198 9.63 1.17 -9.59
N SER A 199 9.86 2.00 -8.57
CA SER A 199 10.99 1.87 -7.65
C SER A 199 10.91 0.61 -6.78
N LEU A 200 9.70 0.09 -6.54
CA LEU A 200 9.47 -1.19 -5.87
C LEU A 200 9.64 -2.40 -6.82
N GLY A 201 9.79 -2.16 -8.14
CA GLY A 201 9.94 -3.21 -9.14
C GLY A 201 8.68 -3.49 -9.95
N PHE A 202 7.59 -2.74 -9.74
CA PHE A 202 6.45 -2.80 -10.64
C PHE A 202 6.85 -2.38 -12.07
N ARG A 203 6.26 -3.04 -13.06
CA ARG A 203 6.46 -2.75 -14.48
C ARG A 203 5.12 -2.68 -15.18
N LEU A 204 4.97 -1.70 -16.07
CA LEU A 204 3.76 -1.57 -16.87
C LEU A 204 3.54 -2.83 -17.70
N TYR A 205 2.35 -3.43 -17.59
CA TYR A 205 1.97 -4.61 -18.36
C TYR A 205 1.09 -4.22 -19.55
N ARG A 206 -0.03 -3.53 -19.28
CA ARG A 206 -1.01 -3.07 -20.27
C ARG A 206 -1.83 -1.92 -19.70
N ASP A 207 -2.15 -0.93 -20.54
CA ASP A 207 -2.96 0.25 -20.21
C ASP A 207 -2.45 0.98 -18.96
N ASN A 208 -3.12 0.81 -17.82
CA ASN A 208 -2.68 1.36 -16.53
C ASN A 208 -2.33 0.27 -15.50
N VAL A 209 -2.32 -1.02 -15.88
CA VAL A 209 -2.05 -2.12 -14.95
C VAL A 209 -0.55 -2.43 -14.92
N TYR A 210 0.01 -2.38 -13.72
CA TYR A 210 1.40 -2.71 -13.44
C TYR A 210 1.49 -4.05 -12.73
N LEU A 211 2.53 -4.82 -13.07
CA LEU A 211 2.82 -6.12 -12.49
C LEU A 211 4.14 -6.12 -11.75
N LEU A 212 4.16 -6.86 -10.65
CA LEU A 212 5.34 -7.24 -9.90
C LEU A 212 5.35 -8.77 -9.75
N SER A 213 6.46 -9.42 -10.12
CA SER A 213 6.66 -10.86 -9.87
C SER A 213 7.13 -11.07 -8.43
N PRO A 214 6.40 -11.83 -7.59
CA PRO A 214 6.84 -12.19 -6.25
C PRO A 214 8.13 -13.00 -6.21
N ALA A 215 8.47 -13.68 -7.31
CA ALA A 215 9.69 -14.47 -7.46
C ALA A 215 10.91 -13.64 -7.90
N SER A 216 10.73 -12.35 -8.19
CA SER A 216 11.82 -11.48 -8.62
C SER A 216 12.86 -11.30 -7.51
N GLN A 217 14.14 -11.56 -7.83
CA GLN A 217 15.25 -11.33 -6.91
C GLN A 217 15.42 -9.84 -6.59
N ASP A 218 15.03 -8.95 -7.52
CA ASP A 218 15.16 -7.51 -7.36
C ASP A 218 14.23 -6.97 -6.26
N LEU A 219 13.14 -7.68 -5.93
CA LEU A 219 12.15 -7.21 -4.96
C LEU A 219 12.74 -7.00 -3.56
N GLU A 220 13.60 -7.93 -3.11
CA GLU A 220 14.24 -7.82 -1.79
C GLU A 220 15.27 -6.68 -1.75
N GLU A 221 15.98 -6.46 -2.86
CA GLU A 221 16.92 -5.36 -3.01
C GLU A 221 16.20 -4.02 -3.01
N GLN A 222 15.12 -3.88 -3.80
CA GLN A 222 14.32 -2.66 -3.84
C GLN A 222 13.68 -2.37 -2.48
N ARG A 223 13.18 -3.39 -1.78
CA ARG A 223 12.68 -3.25 -0.41
C ARG A 223 13.76 -2.75 0.55
N SER A 224 14.97 -3.30 0.45
CA SER A 224 16.11 -2.87 1.27
C SER A 224 16.50 -1.41 1.01
N ASN A 225 16.44 -0.96 -0.26
CA ASN A 225 16.68 0.43 -0.62
C ASN A 225 15.59 1.37 -0.06
N LEU A 226 14.32 0.97 -0.12
CA LEU A 226 13.20 1.72 0.46
C LEU A 226 13.31 1.85 1.98
N ARG A 227 13.73 0.78 2.69
CA ARG A 227 14.00 0.82 4.13
C ARG A 227 15.14 1.78 4.48
N ARG A 228 16.20 1.81 3.67
CA ARG A 228 17.32 2.74 3.86
C ARG A 228 16.86 4.20 3.72
N HIS A 229 16.09 4.49 2.68
CA HIS A 229 15.49 5.81 2.47
C HIS A 229 14.60 6.24 3.66
N LEU A 230 13.80 5.33 4.21
CA LEU A 230 13.00 5.59 5.42
C LEU A 230 13.88 5.98 6.62
N ALA A 231 14.98 5.24 6.85
CA ALA A 231 15.91 5.53 7.94
C ALA A 231 16.61 6.89 7.77
N GLU A 232 16.97 7.25 6.54
CA GLU A 232 17.55 8.56 6.20
C GLU A 232 16.55 9.71 6.45
N LEU A 233 15.28 9.52 6.11
CA LEU A 233 14.21 10.48 6.41
C LEU A 233 14.03 10.65 7.93
N GLY A 234 14.01 9.57 8.69
CA GLY A 234 13.90 9.63 10.15
C GLY A 234 15.09 10.31 10.82
N ALA A 235 16.31 10.02 10.35
CA ALA A 235 17.51 10.69 10.83
C ALA A 235 17.47 12.20 10.52
N SER A 236 17.03 12.57 9.32
CA SER A 236 16.89 13.98 8.92
C SER A 236 15.83 14.70 9.74
N TRP A 237 14.69 14.06 10.03
CA TRP A 237 13.63 14.63 10.86
C TRP A 237 14.11 14.86 12.30
N ARG A 238 14.75 13.85 12.92
CA ARG A 238 15.30 13.96 14.28
C ARG A 238 16.36 15.07 14.39
N ALA A 239 17.20 15.23 13.36
CA ALA A 239 18.20 16.30 13.33
C ALA A 239 17.59 17.70 13.22
N GLN A 240 16.39 17.85 12.65
CA GLN A 240 15.68 19.12 12.54
C GLN A 240 14.84 19.46 13.77
N THR A 241 14.48 18.45 14.57
CA THR A 241 13.61 18.58 15.76
C THR A 241 14.37 18.47 17.10
N SER A 242 15.68 18.17 17.06
CA SER A 242 16.61 18.25 18.20
C SER A 242 17.16 19.66 18.36
#